data_AF-A0A2K5QJ91-F1
#
_entry.id   AF-A0A2K5QJ91-F1
#
_cell.length_a   1.000
_cell.length_b   1.000
_cell.length_c   1.000
_cell.angle_alpha   90.00
_cell.angle_beta   90.00
_cell.angle_gamma   90.00
#
_symmetry.space_group_name_H-M   'P 1'
#
loop_
_entity.id
_entity.type
_entity.pdbx_description
1 polymer ?
#
loop_
_entity_poly.entity_id
_entity_poly.type
_entity_poly.pdbx_seq_one_letter_code
_entity_poly.pdbx_strand_id
1 'polypeptide(L)'
;MAWNTNLRWRLPLTCLLLQGAMVILFGVFVRYDFQADAHWWTGRVRRNLSDQENEFYYRYPLINADFCVASVCVAFGAVLGKVSPIQLLIMTFFQVTLFAVNEFILLNLLQVKDAGGSMTIHTFGAYFGLTVTRILYRRNLEQSKERESSVYQSDLFAMIGTLFLWMYWPSFNSAISYHGDSQHRAAINTYCSLAACVLTSVATSSALHKKGKLDMVHIQNATLAGGVAVGTAAEMMLMPYGSLIVGFLCGIFSTLGFVYLTPFLESRLQIQDTCGINNLHGIPGIIGGIVGAVTAASASPEVYGEEGLVHSFDFQGSKANWTPRTQGKFQIYGLLVTLGMALMGGIIVGLILRLPFWGQPSDENCFEDAVYWEIPKGNSTVYIPEDPTFKPSASSVPSVSMTSPLPMASSVPLVP
;
A
#
# COMPACT_ATOMS: atom_id res chain seq x y z
N MET A 1 34.73 -0.96 -5.86
CA MET A 1 34.40 -1.82 -4.70
C MET A 1 33.61 -2.99 -5.24
N ALA A 2 34.02 -4.23 -5.01
CA ALA A 2 33.30 -5.40 -5.52
C ALA A 2 31.92 -5.46 -4.83
N TRP A 3 30.84 -5.39 -5.61
CA TRP A 3 29.46 -5.50 -5.12
C TRP A 3 29.20 -6.95 -4.72
N ASN A 4 29.51 -7.31 -3.48
CA ASN A 4 29.17 -8.63 -2.97
C ASN A 4 27.68 -8.66 -2.63
N THR A 5 26.87 -9.26 -3.49
CA THR A 5 25.43 -9.49 -3.28
C THR A 5 25.14 -10.83 -2.58
N ASN A 6 26.16 -11.67 -2.33
CA ASN A 6 25.95 -12.94 -1.63
C ASN A 6 25.58 -12.68 -0.16
N LEU A 7 24.34 -13.03 0.20
CA LEU A 7 23.79 -12.77 1.53
C LEU A 7 23.88 -13.94 2.51
N ARG A 8 24.60 -15.02 2.18
CA ARG A 8 24.65 -16.28 2.95
C ARG A 8 24.85 -16.10 4.46
N TRP A 9 25.63 -15.11 4.88
CA TRP A 9 25.85 -14.81 6.30
C TRP A 9 25.05 -13.60 6.78
N ARG A 10 25.00 -12.54 5.98
CA ARG A 10 24.43 -11.26 6.39
C ARG A 10 22.92 -11.34 6.58
N LEU A 11 22.19 -11.99 5.67
CA LEU A 11 20.73 -12.05 5.75
C LEU A 11 20.26 -12.94 6.92
N PRO A 12 20.75 -14.19 7.10
CA PRO A 12 20.38 -14.99 8.26
C PRO A 12 20.73 -14.32 9.58
N LEU A 13 21.90 -13.67 9.68
CA LEU A 13 22.29 -12.93 10.89
C LEU A 13 21.29 -11.80 11.20
N THR A 14 20.94 -10.97 10.21
CA THR A 14 19.96 -9.89 10.40
C THR A 14 18.61 -10.43 10.84
N CYS A 15 18.10 -11.49 10.18
CA CYS A 15 16.82 -12.09 10.54
C CYS A 15 16.82 -12.68 11.96
N LEU A 16 17.86 -13.43 12.33
CA LEU A 16 17.96 -14.05 13.66
C LEU A 16 18.13 -13.02 14.77
N LEU A 17 18.89 -11.94 14.54
CA LEU A 17 19.04 -10.85 15.50
C LEU A 17 17.73 -10.11 15.72
N LEU A 18 17.02 -9.75 14.64
CA LEU A 18 15.72 -9.08 14.74
C LEU A 18 14.68 -9.98 15.42
N GLN A 19 14.60 -11.26 15.03
CA GLN A 19 13.67 -12.20 15.64
C GLN A 19 14.00 -12.45 17.12
N GLY A 20 15.28 -12.63 17.47
CA GLY A 20 15.72 -12.79 18.86
C GLY A 20 15.37 -11.57 19.71
N ALA A 21 15.59 -10.36 19.19
CA ALA A 21 15.19 -9.12 19.85
C ALA A 21 13.67 -9.04 20.04
N MET A 22 12.88 -9.40 19.02
CA MET A 22 11.41 -9.44 19.13
C MET A 22 10.94 -10.43 20.21
N VAL A 23 11.51 -11.63 20.28
CA VAL A 23 11.18 -12.62 21.32
C VAL A 23 11.45 -12.05 22.72
N ILE A 24 12.60 -11.40 22.92
CA ILE A 24 12.94 -10.79 24.21
C ILE A 24 11.96 -9.66 24.55
N LEU A 25 11.71 -8.74 23.60
CA LEU A 25 10.81 -7.61 23.83
C LEU A 25 9.37 -8.05 24.10
N PHE A 26 8.86 -9.06 23.38
CA PHE A 26 7.54 -9.63 23.63
C PHE A 26 7.49 -10.32 25.00
N GLY A 27 8.53 -11.10 25.35
CA GLY A 27 8.65 -11.74 26.65
C GLY A 27 8.64 -10.73 27.82
N VAL A 28 9.22 -9.54 27.64
CA VAL A 28 9.26 -8.50 28.67
C VAL A 28 7.98 -7.65 28.71
N PHE A 29 7.50 -7.16 27.57
CA PHE A 29 6.50 -6.08 27.51
C PHE A 29 5.10 -6.50 27.04
N VAL A 30 4.95 -7.60 26.29
CA VAL A 30 3.68 -7.96 25.65
C VAL A 30 2.96 -9.01 26.49
N ARG A 31 1.68 -8.77 26.82
CA ARG A 31 0.82 -9.69 27.56
C ARG A 31 -0.54 -9.78 26.89
N TYR A 32 -1.18 -10.93 27.00
CA TYR A 32 -2.62 -11.01 26.73
C TYR A 32 -3.38 -10.24 27.80
N ASP A 33 -4.40 -9.52 27.39
CA ASP A 33 -5.38 -8.97 28.32
C ASP A 33 -6.31 -10.10 28.82
N PHE A 34 -6.97 -9.88 29.96
CA PHE A 34 -7.72 -10.88 30.71
C PHE A 34 -8.80 -11.58 29.88
N GLN A 35 -9.40 -10.94 28.86
CA GLN A 35 -10.43 -11.58 28.03
C GLN A 35 -9.86 -12.38 26.84
N ALA A 36 -8.56 -12.29 26.58
CA ALA A 36 -7.84 -13.22 25.69
C ALA A 36 -7.18 -14.39 26.44
N ASP A 37 -7.15 -14.33 27.78
CA ASP A 37 -6.67 -15.43 28.63
C ASP A 37 -7.67 -16.60 28.60
N ALA A 38 -7.19 -17.83 28.43
CA ALA A 38 -8.04 -19.03 28.46
C ALA A 38 -8.78 -19.22 29.80
N HIS A 39 -8.29 -18.65 30.90
CA HIS A 39 -8.98 -18.62 32.20
C HIS A 39 -10.21 -17.71 32.23
N TRP A 40 -10.40 -16.89 31.20
CA TRP A 40 -11.55 -16.01 31.06
C TRP A 40 -12.89 -16.74 31.21
N TRP A 41 -12.99 -18.02 30.81
CA TRP A 41 -14.28 -18.73 30.86
C TRP A 41 -14.81 -18.79 32.30
N THR A 42 -13.90 -19.01 33.25
CA THR A 42 -14.21 -19.00 34.68
C THR A 42 -14.57 -17.60 35.19
N GLY A 43 -13.96 -16.55 34.63
CA GLY A 43 -14.22 -15.15 34.96
C GLY A 43 -15.54 -14.61 34.41
N ARG A 44 -15.93 -15.02 33.20
CA ARG A 44 -17.19 -14.62 32.54
C ARG A 44 -18.41 -15.03 33.36
N VAL A 45 -18.48 -16.31 33.74
CA VAL A 45 -19.59 -16.87 34.55
C VAL A 45 -19.73 -16.11 35.87
N ARG A 46 -18.60 -15.69 36.45
CA ARG A 46 -18.55 -15.02 37.75
C ARG A 46 -18.98 -13.55 37.69
N ARG A 47 -18.89 -12.90 36.52
CA ARG A 47 -19.13 -11.46 36.33
C ARG A 47 -20.35 -11.10 35.47
N ASN A 48 -21.03 -12.10 34.90
CA ASN A 48 -22.27 -11.93 34.13
C ASN A 48 -22.14 -10.93 32.94
N LEU A 49 -21.03 -11.01 32.20
CA LEU A 49 -20.71 -10.13 31.06
C LEU A 49 -21.29 -10.66 29.75
N SER A 50 -21.81 -9.77 28.87
CA SER A 50 -22.43 -10.12 27.59
C SER A 50 -21.43 -10.26 26.43
N ASP A 51 -21.82 -10.95 25.35
CA ASP A 51 -20.97 -11.19 24.18
C ASP A 51 -20.66 -9.92 23.35
N GLN A 52 -21.50 -8.87 23.45
CA GLN A 52 -21.39 -7.68 22.58
C GLN A 52 -20.15 -6.80 22.86
N GLU A 53 -19.54 -6.91 24.03
CA GLU A 53 -18.30 -6.18 24.33
C GLU A 53 -17.05 -6.83 23.71
N ASN A 54 -17.16 -8.04 23.13
CA ASN A 54 -16.02 -8.94 22.87
C ASN A 54 -15.56 -9.10 21.41
N GLU A 55 -16.11 -8.42 20.40
CA GLU A 55 -15.78 -8.74 18.99
C GLU A 55 -14.80 -7.82 18.25
N PHE A 56 -14.35 -6.69 18.81
CA PHE A 56 -13.47 -5.78 18.06
C PHE A 56 -12.31 -5.17 18.85
N TYR A 57 -12.49 -4.91 20.16
CA TYR A 57 -11.47 -4.28 21.01
C TYR A 57 -10.14 -5.07 21.06
N TYR A 58 -10.17 -6.39 20.89
CA TYR A 58 -8.98 -7.25 20.89
C TYR A 58 -8.11 -7.16 19.62
N ARG A 59 -8.65 -6.67 18.50
CA ARG A 59 -7.93 -6.62 17.22
C ARG A 59 -7.20 -5.30 16.99
N TYR A 60 -7.45 -4.29 17.83
CA TYR A 60 -6.87 -2.96 17.68
C TYR A 60 -5.33 -2.94 17.58
N PRO A 61 -4.57 -3.73 18.38
CA PRO A 61 -3.11 -3.75 18.25
C PRO A 61 -2.63 -4.31 16.91
N LEU A 62 -3.29 -5.35 16.39
CA LEU A 62 -2.93 -5.98 15.12
C LEU A 62 -3.37 -5.14 13.92
N ILE A 63 -4.56 -4.52 13.97
CA ILE A 63 -5.03 -3.59 12.94
C ILE A 63 -4.06 -2.42 12.79
N ASN A 64 -3.65 -1.80 13.91
CA ASN A 64 -2.70 -0.69 13.86
C ASN A 64 -1.28 -1.14 13.47
N ALA A 65 -0.87 -2.36 13.86
CA ALA A 65 0.39 -2.92 13.39
C ALA A 65 0.38 -3.09 11.86
N ASP A 66 -0.71 -3.60 11.28
CA ASP A 66 -0.88 -3.75 9.84
C ASP A 66 -0.95 -2.40 9.12
N PHE A 67 -1.58 -1.38 9.71
CA PHE A 67 -1.54 0.00 9.19
C PHE A 67 -0.13 0.60 9.21
N CYS A 68 0.62 0.38 10.29
CA CYS A 68 2.01 0.78 10.36
C CYS A 68 2.84 0.12 9.25
N VAL A 69 2.70 -1.20 9.07
CA VAL A 69 3.37 -1.95 8.01
C VAL A 69 2.89 -1.52 6.62
N ALA A 70 1.63 -1.14 6.45
CA ALA A 70 1.13 -0.59 5.18
C ALA A 70 1.93 0.66 4.76
N SER A 71 2.33 1.53 5.70
CA SER A 71 3.19 2.67 5.37
C SER A 71 4.58 2.25 4.86
N VAL A 72 5.11 1.12 5.35
CA VAL A 72 6.37 0.53 4.88
C VAL A 72 6.19 -0.08 3.49
N CYS A 73 5.06 -0.74 3.23
CA CYS A 73 4.71 -1.25 1.90
C CYS A 73 4.59 -0.10 0.87
N VAL A 74 4.03 1.05 1.26
CA VAL A 74 4.04 2.26 0.43
C VAL A 74 5.49 2.68 0.14
N ALA A 75 6.33 2.85 1.15
CA ALA A 75 7.72 3.27 0.96
C ALA A 75 8.53 2.28 0.11
N PHE A 76 8.27 0.99 0.26
CA PHE A 76 8.89 -0.07 -0.53
C PHE A 76 8.67 0.13 -2.03
N GLY A 77 7.48 0.58 -2.45
CA GLY A 77 7.19 0.85 -3.86
C GLY A 77 8.14 1.85 -4.52
N ALA A 78 8.69 2.83 -3.78
CA ALA A 78 9.68 3.77 -4.33
C ALA A 78 11.05 3.12 -4.56
N VAL A 79 11.44 2.16 -3.72
CA VAL A 79 12.78 1.54 -3.74
C VAL A 79 12.79 0.13 -4.34
N LEU A 80 11.62 -0.39 -4.75
CA LEU A 80 11.43 -1.71 -5.34
C LEU A 80 12.47 -2.01 -6.43
N GLY A 81 13.03 -3.22 -6.43
CA GLY A 81 14.00 -3.70 -7.40
C GLY A 81 15.43 -3.13 -7.29
N LYS A 82 15.65 -2.15 -6.39
CA LYS A 82 16.95 -1.43 -6.28
C LYS A 82 17.67 -1.69 -4.95
N VAL A 83 17.02 -2.34 -3.99
CA VAL A 83 17.54 -2.55 -2.63
C VAL A 83 17.54 -4.03 -2.25
N SER A 84 18.45 -4.43 -1.36
CA SER A 84 18.53 -5.80 -0.85
C SER A 84 17.46 -6.08 0.21
N PRO A 85 17.13 -7.36 0.48
CA PRO A 85 16.25 -7.73 1.59
C PRO A 85 16.73 -7.22 2.96
N ILE A 86 18.05 -7.09 3.15
CA ILE A 86 18.63 -6.54 4.38
C ILE A 86 18.31 -5.05 4.51
N GLN A 87 18.45 -4.28 3.41
CA GLN A 87 18.07 -2.87 3.41
C GLN A 87 16.59 -2.69 3.71
N LEU A 88 15.72 -3.56 3.19
CA LEU A 88 14.28 -3.53 3.50
C LEU A 88 14.02 -3.79 4.99
N LEU A 89 14.65 -4.80 5.61
CA LEU A 89 14.49 -5.04 7.05
C LEU A 89 14.93 -3.85 7.91
N ILE A 90 16.04 -3.20 7.54
CA ILE A 90 16.55 -2.01 8.23
C ILE A 90 15.59 -0.82 8.03
N MET A 91 15.12 -0.63 6.79
CA MET A 91 14.13 0.40 6.46
C MET A 91 12.86 0.22 7.32
N THR A 92 12.32 -1.00 7.37
CA THR A 92 11.16 -1.36 8.19
C THR A 92 11.39 -1.04 9.66
N PHE A 93 12.53 -1.45 10.23
CA PHE A 93 12.83 -1.22 11.65
C PHE A 93 12.78 0.27 12.02
N PHE A 94 13.44 1.13 11.24
CA PHE A 94 13.45 2.57 11.51
C PHE A 94 12.12 3.24 11.15
N GLN A 95 11.51 2.86 10.03
CA GLN A 95 10.26 3.46 9.56
C GLN A 95 9.09 3.15 10.50
N VAL A 96 8.98 1.93 11.04
CA VAL A 96 7.98 1.57 12.05
C VAL A 96 8.11 2.45 13.30
N THR A 97 9.34 2.70 13.75
CA THR A 97 9.59 3.59 14.89
C THR A 97 9.14 5.02 14.59
N LEU A 98 9.50 5.54 13.42
CA LEU A 98 9.12 6.89 12.98
C LEU A 98 7.62 7.03 12.75
N PHE A 99 6.96 6.00 12.21
CA PHE A 99 5.52 5.93 12.05
C PHE A 99 4.84 6.04 13.41
N ALA A 100 5.25 5.22 14.39
CA ALA A 100 4.65 5.23 15.73
C ALA A 100 4.81 6.58 16.44
N VAL A 101 5.98 7.24 16.29
CA VAL A 101 6.19 8.59 16.82
C VAL A 101 5.31 9.61 16.09
N ASN A 102 5.22 9.56 14.77
CA ASN A 102 4.37 10.46 13.98
C ASN A 102 2.89 10.29 14.33
N GLU A 103 2.41 9.05 14.40
CA GLU A 103 1.05 8.69 14.80
C GLU A 103 0.74 9.22 16.20
N PHE A 104 1.64 9.01 17.18
CA PHE A 104 1.46 9.55 18.53
C PHE A 104 1.37 11.08 18.55
N ILE A 105 2.25 11.77 17.80
CA ILE A 105 2.18 13.24 17.71
C ILE A 105 0.85 13.68 17.12
N LEU A 106 0.38 13.05 16.03
CA LEU A 106 -0.86 13.43 15.36
C LEU A 106 -2.08 13.11 16.22
N LEU A 107 -2.28 11.85 16.59
CA LEU A 107 -3.51 11.37 17.20
C LEU A 107 -3.59 11.73 18.69
N ASN A 108 -2.47 11.71 19.43
CA ASN A 108 -2.46 11.96 20.87
C ASN A 108 -2.08 13.40 21.25
N LEU A 109 -1.11 14.03 20.57
CA LEU A 109 -0.69 15.39 20.94
C LEU A 109 -1.46 16.48 20.20
N LEU A 110 -1.64 16.33 18.89
CA LEU A 110 -2.37 17.27 18.03
C LEU A 110 -3.87 16.97 17.95
N GLN A 111 -4.31 15.80 18.44
CA GLN A 111 -5.71 15.39 18.45
C GLN A 111 -6.35 15.43 17.04
N VAL A 112 -5.56 15.04 16.05
CA VAL A 112 -5.92 14.90 14.64
C VAL A 112 -6.80 13.67 14.44
N LYS A 113 -7.73 13.74 13.49
CA LYS A 113 -8.55 12.60 13.04
C LYS A 113 -8.03 12.15 11.68
N ASP A 114 -7.65 10.88 11.53
CA ASP A 114 -7.15 10.35 10.26
C ASP A 114 -7.41 8.84 10.15
N ALA A 115 -8.69 8.43 10.24
CA ALA A 115 -9.06 7.02 10.37
C ALA A 115 -8.51 6.10 9.26
N GLY A 116 -8.54 6.56 8.00
CA GLY A 116 -7.97 5.83 6.86
C GLY A 116 -6.52 6.18 6.53
N GLY A 117 -5.86 6.99 7.36
CA GLY A 117 -4.42 7.23 7.27
C GLY A 117 -3.95 7.96 5.99
N SER A 118 -4.71 8.91 5.44
CA SER A 118 -4.22 9.70 4.30
C SER A 118 -2.94 10.45 4.66
N MET A 119 -2.81 10.90 5.92
CA MET A 119 -1.60 11.51 6.45
C MET A 119 -0.67 10.45 7.04
N THR A 120 -1.11 9.74 8.09
CA THR A 120 -0.23 8.85 8.89
C THR A 120 0.35 7.69 8.10
N ILE A 121 -0.38 7.14 7.11
CA ILE A 121 0.06 5.99 6.32
C ILE A 121 0.57 6.44 4.95
N HIS A 122 -0.30 7.07 4.16
CA HIS A 122 -0.02 7.29 2.73
C HIS A 122 0.92 8.46 2.49
N THR A 123 0.66 9.64 3.05
CA THR A 123 1.57 10.79 2.94
C THR A 123 2.91 10.46 3.60
N PHE A 124 2.89 9.93 4.83
CA PHE A 124 4.11 9.55 5.54
C PHE A 124 4.94 8.54 4.74
N GLY A 125 4.36 7.39 4.37
CA GLY A 125 5.05 6.31 3.67
C GLY A 125 5.58 6.76 2.31
N ALA A 126 4.78 7.54 1.56
CA ALA A 126 5.17 8.01 0.24
C ALA A 126 6.39 8.94 0.32
N TYR A 127 6.31 10.01 1.12
CA TYR A 127 7.40 10.98 1.18
C TYR A 127 8.63 10.45 1.93
N PHE A 128 8.46 9.49 2.85
CA PHE A 128 9.57 8.75 3.41
C PHE A 128 10.29 7.93 2.32
N GLY A 129 9.56 7.10 1.58
CA GLY A 129 10.12 6.27 0.49
C GLY A 129 10.74 7.09 -0.64
N LEU A 130 10.10 8.18 -1.06
CA LEU A 130 10.62 9.11 -2.06
C LEU A 130 11.92 9.78 -1.62
N THR A 131 12.03 10.12 -0.33
CA THR A 131 13.26 10.68 0.22
C THR A 131 14.36 9.62 0.26
N VAL A 132 14.05 8.39 0.70
CA VAL A 132 15.00 7.27 0.69
C VAL A 132 15.50 7.00 -0.73
N THR A 133 14.61 6.83 -1.72
CA THR A 133 15.02 6.56 -3.11
C THR A 133 15.84 7.72 -3.69
N ARG A 134 15.55 8.97 -3.29
CA ARG A 134 16.32 10.14 -3.71
C ARG A 134 17.75 10.14 -3.13
N ILE A 135 17.93 9.73 -1.88
CA ILE A 135 19.27 9.59 -1.28
C ILE A 135 20.03 8.41 -1.91
N LEU A 136 19.31 7.36 -2.28
CA LEU A 136 19.81 6.16 -2.96
C LEU A 136 19.88 6.29 -4.48
N TYR A 137 19.78 7.51 -5.03
CA TYR A 137 19.76 7.75 -6.47
C TYR A 137 20.88 6.99 -7.22
N ARG A 138 20.48 6.26 -8.26
CA ARG A 138 21.35 5.44 -9.10
C ARG A 138 21.57 6.10 -10.45
N ARG A 139 22.78 6.62 -10.67
CA ARG A 139 23.10 7.41 -11.87
C ARG A 139 22.97 6.59 -13.16
N ASN A 140 23.31 5.30 -13.12
CA ASN A 140 23.34 4.45 -14.29
C ASN A 140 22.16 3.46 -14.31
N LEU A 141 21.05 3.76 -13.62
CA LEU A 141 19.89 2.85 -13.54
C LEU A 141 19.30 2.48 -14.90
N GLU A 142 19.50 3.33 -15.92
CA GLU A 142 19.14 3.06 -17.32
C GLU A 142 19.69 1.71 -17.81
N GLN A 143 20.81 1.22 -17.27
CA GLN A 143 21.38 -0.09 -17.56
C GLN A 143 20.48 -1.28 -17.18
N SER A 144 19.46 -1.06 -16.35
CA SER A 144 18.46 -2.07 -15.98
C SER A 144 17.04 -1.73 -16.45
N LYS A 145 16.86 -0.68 -17.26
CA LYS A 145 15.52 -0.19 -17.63
C LYS A 145 14.73 -1.15 -18.50
N GLU A 146 15.43 -2.02 -19.23
CA GLU A 146 14.82 -3.14 -19.95
C GLU A 146 14.01 -4.08 -19.03
N ARG A 147 14.46 -4.24 -17.77
CA ARG A 147 13.78 -5.03 -16.72
C ARG A 147 12.81 -4.21 -15.88
N GLU A 148 12.88 -2.87 -15.91
CA GLU A 148 11.89 -1.98 -15.29
C GLU A 148 10.65 -1.84 -16.18
N SER A 149 10.06 -2.98 -16.54
CA SER A 149 8.88 -3.07 -17.41
C SER A 149 8.04 -4.30 -17.05
N SER A 150 6.80 -4.36 -17.54
CA SER A 150 5.91 -5.50 -17.34
C SER A 150 5.86 -6.41 -18.57
N VAL A 151 5.49 -7.68 -18.32
CA VAL A 151 4.99 -8.59 -19.34
C VAL A 151 3.51 -8.90 -19.06
N TYR A 152 2.81 -9.46 -20.04
CA TYR A 152 1.37 -9.72 -19.94
C TYR A 152 0.97 -10.46 -18.66
N GLN A 153 1.73 -11.50 -18.28
CA GLN A 153 1.46 -12.31 -17.11
C GLN A 153 1.71 -11.53 -15.81
N SER A 154 2.77 -10.71 -15.73
CA SER A 154 3.05 -9.92 -14.53
C SER A 154 1.97 -8.87 -14.30
N ASP A 155 1.42 -8.28 -15.37
CA ASP A 155 0.30 -7.34 -15.26
C ASP A 155 -0.98 -7.98 -14.75
N LEU A 156 -1.26 -9.22 -15.16
CA LEU A 156 -2.39 -9.99 -14.61
C LEU A 156 -2.18 -10.29 -13.11
N PHE A 157 -0.97 -10.64 -12.70
CA PHE A 157 -0.65 -10.83 -11.28
C PHE A 157 -0.77 -9.52 -10.48
N ALA A 158 -0.31 -8.38 -11.01
CA ALA A 158 -0.46 -7.08 -10.37
C ALA A 158 -1.93 -6.65 -10.22
N MET A 159 -2.79 -7.03 -11.18
CA MET A 159 -4.23 -6.80 -11.07
C MET A 159 -4.88 -7.58 -9.93
N ILE A 160 -4.37 -8.75 -9.55
CA ILE A 160 -4.85 -9.46 -8.35
C ILE A 160 -4.65 -8.56 -7.13
N GLY A 161 -3.44 -8.02 -6.94
CA GLY A 161 -3.16 -7.07 -5.86
C GLY A 161 -4.06 -5.83 -5.90
N THR A 162 -4.24 -5.25 -7.10
CA THR A 162 -5.11 -4.09 -7.32
C THR A 162 -6.55 -4.36 -6.86
N LEU A 163 -7.13 -5.50 -7.26
CA LEU A 163 -8.52 -5.82 -6.93
C LEU A 163 -8.71 -6.11 -5.44
N PHE A 164 -7.78 -6.82 -4.80
CA PHE A 164 -7.84 -7.06 -3.35
C PHE A 164 -7.75 -5.74 -2.56
N LEU A 165 -6.84 -4.84 -2.95
CA LEU A 165 -6.74 -3.51 -2.36
C LEU A 165 -8.05 -2.73 -2.57
N TRP A 166 -8.55 -2.66 -3.80
CA TRP A 166 -9.76 -1.91 -4.15
C TRP A 166 -10.99 -2.41 -3.37
N MET A 167 -11.22 -3.73 -3.36
CA MET A 167 -12.41 -4.33 -2.71
C MET A 167 -12.39 -4.19 -1.19
N TYR A 168 -11.22 -4.23 -0.56
CA TYR A 168 -11.10 -4.18 0.91
C TYR A 168 -10.75 -2.79 1.46
N TRP A 169 -10.51 -1.80 0.62
CA TRP A 169 -10.28 -0.42 1.05
C TRP A 169 -11.40 0.18 1.91
N PRO A 170 -12.71 -0.10 1.66
CA PRO A 170 -13.77 0.34 2.55
C PRO A 170 -13.59 -0.13 3.99
N SER A 171 -13.12 -1.38 4.19
CA SER A 171 -12.77 -1.90 5.51
C SER A 171 -11.53 -1.19 6.07
N PHE A 172 -10.51 -0.96 5.25
CA PHE A 172 -9.30 -0.24 5.64
C PHE A 172 -9.62 1.15 6.21
N ASN A 173 -10.41 1.95 5.49
CA ASN A 173 -10.75 3.33 5.93
C ASN A 173 -11.76 3.40 7.09
N SER A 174 -12.39 2.28 7.46
CA SER A 174 -13.44 2.23 8.49
C SER A 174 -13.08 1.39 9.70
N ALA A 175 -11.92 0.72 9.69
CA ALA A 175 -11.53 -0.23 10.73
C ALA A 175 -11.40 0.41 12.11
N ILE A 176 -10.86 1.63 12.20
CA ILE A 176 -10.60 2.30 13.49
C ILE A 176 -11.58 3.44 13.80
N SER A 177 -12.57 3.68 12.93
CA SER A 177 -13.66 4.61 13.21
C SER A 177 -14.53 4.08 14.36
N TYR A 178 -15.13 4.99 15.14
CA TYR A 178 -16.08 4.57 16.17
C TYR A 178 -17.21 3.73 15.56
N HIS A 179 -17.52 2.62 16.22
CA HIS A 179 -18.49 1.64 15.75
C HIS A 179 -19.89 2.22 15.55
N GLY A 180 -20.59 1.71 14.54
CA GLY A 180 -21.94 2.15 14.18
C GLY A 180 -21.91 3.16 13.05
N ASP A 181 -22.16 4.43 13.36
CA ASP A 181 -22.44 5.47 12.37
C ASP A 181 -21.21 5.84 11.51
N SER A 182 -20.12 6.32 12.14
CA SER A 182 -18.90 6.74 11.43
C SER A 182 -18.26 5.63 10.62
N GLN A 183 -18.24 4.40 11.16
CA GLN A 183 -17.71 3.22 10.46
C GLN A 183 -18.50 2.91 9.18
N HIS A 184 -19.84 2.92 9.25
CA HIS A 184 -20.68 2.70 8.08
C HIS A 184 -20.50 3.80 7.02
N ARG A 185 -20.47 5.07 7.45
CA ARG A 185 -20.23 6.21 6.58
C ARG A 185 -18.85 6.14 5.91
N ALA A 186 -17.80 5.77 6.65
CA ALA A 186 -16.45 5.62 6.12
C ALA A 186 -16.36 4.57 5.01
N ALA A 187 -17.03 3.42 5.20
CA ALA A 187 -17.07 2.37 4.19
C ALA A 187 -17.77 2.85 2.89
N ILE A 188 -18.95 3.49 3.00
CA ILE A 188 -19.71 3.98 1.85
C ILE A 188 -18.95 5.08 1.10
N ASN A 189 -18.45 6.09 1.81
CA ASN A 189 -17.69 7.19 1.20
C ASN A 189 -16.45 6.66 0.45
N THR A 190 -15.77 5.67 1.03
CA THR A 190 -14.61 5.04 0.39
C THR A 190 -15.01 4.30 -0.88
N TYR A 191 -16.08 3.50 -0.82
CA TYR A 191 -16.60 2.78 -1.99
C TYR A 191 -16.99 3.73 -3.14
N CYS A 192 -17.73 4.80 -2.83
CA CYS A 192 -18.13 5.80 -3.81
C CYS A 192 -16.92 6.51 -4.44
N SER A 193 -15.96 6.96 -3.63
CA SER A 193 -14.74 7.59 -4.12
C SER A 193 -13.94 6.68 -5.06
N LEU A 194 -13.74 5.42 -4.66
CA LEU A 194 -13.05 4.43 -5.49
C LEU A 194 -13.77 4.16 -6.82
N ALA A 195 -15.10 4.08 -6.82
CA ALA A 195 -15.88 3.91 -8.04
C ALA A 195 -15.69 5.09 -9.02
N ALA A 196 -15.76 6.33 -8.52
CA ALA A 196 -15.51 7.52 -9.34
C ALA A 196 -14.06 7.60 -9.85
N CYS A 197 -13.10 7.18 -9.01
CA CYS A 197 -11.68 7.16 -9.34
C CYS A 197 -11.35 6.20 -10.50
N VAL A 198 -12.02 5.04 -10.56
CA VAL A 198 -11.87 4.08 -11.66
C VAL A 198 -12.26 4.71 -13.00
N LEU A 199 -13.47 5.28 -13.08
CA LEU A 199 -13.99 5.85 -14.33
C LEU A 199 -13.07 6.95 -14.87
N THR A 200 -12.61 7.82 -13.99
CA THR A 200 -11.75 8.95 -14.37
C THR A 200 -10.32 8.53 -14.68
N SER A 201 -9.77 7.51 -14.01
CA SER A 201 -8.46 6.96 -14.35
C SER A 201 -8.46 6.31 -15.74
N VAL A 202 -9.50 5.52 -16.03
CA VAL A 202 -9.70 4.90 -17.35
C VAL A 202 -9.86 5.97 -18.44
N ALA A 203 -10.74 6.95 -18.22
CA ALA A 203 -10.97 8.03 -19.17
C ALA A 203 -9.70 8.85 -19.44
N THR A 204 -8.97 9.22 -18.39
CA THR A 204 -7.72 9.98 -18.49
C THR A 204 -6.63 9.15 -19.18
N SER A 205 -6.51 7.86 -18.85
CA SER A 205 -5.53 6.98 -19.51
C SER A 205 -5.78 6.89 -21.01
N SER A 206 -7.04 6.70 -21.43
CA SER A 206 -7.41 6.67 -22.85
C SER A 206 -7.14 8.02 -23.53
N ALA A 207 -7.54 9.12 -22.90
CA ALA A 207 -7.41 10.47 -23.45
C ALA A 207 -5.95 10.90 -23.66
N LEU A 208 -5.05 10.50 -22.77
CA LEU A 208 -3.62 10.82 -22.87
C LEU A 208 -2.88 9.95 -23.89
N HIS A 209 -3.42 8.77 -24.23
CA HIS A 209 -2.84 7.89 -25.23
C HIS A 209 -3.24 8.32 -26.65
N LYS A 210 -2.26 8.48 -27.57
CA LYS A 210 -2.50 8.97 -28.95
C LYS A 210 -3.52 8.19 -29.78
N LYS A 211 -3.75 6.92 -29.43
CA LYS A 211 -4.73 6.01 -30.07
C LYS A 211 -5.91 5.62 -29.17
N GLY A 212 -6.11 6.30 -28.04
CA GLY A 212 -7.20 5.96 -27.11
C GLY A 212 -7.04 4.64 -26.33
N LYS A 213 -5.83 4.06 -26.29
CA LYS A 213 -5.58 2.79 -25.59
C LYS A 213 -5.40 3.01 -24.08
N LEU A 214 -5.65 1.97 -23.31
CA LEU A 214 -5.42 1.96 -21.87
C LEU A 214 -4.01 1.44 -21.54
N ASP A 215 -3.43 1.97 -20.47
CA ASP A 215 -2.16 1.51 -19.91
C ASP A 215 -2.42 0.79 -18.58
N MET A 216 -1.88 -0.42 -18.43
CA MET A 216 -2.11 -1.24 -17.24
C MET A 216 -1.54 -0.62 -15.96
N VAL A 217 -0.48 0.19 -16.04
CA VAL A 217 0.07 0.90 -14.87
C VAL A 217 -0.98 1.84 -14.28
N HIS A 218 -1.72 2.56 -15.14
CA HIS A 218 -2.79 3.44 -14.68
C HIS A 218 -3.94 2.65 -14.06
N ILE A 219 -4.34 1.53 -14.68
CA ILE A 219 -5.45 0.71 -14.19
C ILE A 219 -5.12 0.04 -12.85
N GLN A 220 -3.89 -0.43 -12.68
CA GLN A 220 -3.42 -1.09 -11.46
C GLN A 220 -3.27 -0.11 -10.28
N ASN A 221 -2.88 1.14 -10.56
CA ASN A 221 -2.49 2.08 -9.50
C ASN A 221 -3.46 3.25 -9.37
N ALA A 222 -3.69 4.03 -10.43
CA ALA A 222 -4.45 5.29 -10.33
C ALA A 222 -5.92 5.07 -9.89
N THR A 223 -6.49 3.89 -10.18
CA THR A 223 -7.84 3.51 -9.76
C THR A 223 -8.01 3.41 -8.24
N LEU A 224 -6.91 3.32 -7.49
CA LEU A 224 -6.87 3.21 -6.04
C LEU A 224 -6.75 4.57 -5.33
N ALA A 225 -6.40 5.63 -6.07
CA ALA A 225 -6.12 6.96 -5.50
C ALA A 225 -7.31 7.57 -4.75
N GLY A 226 -8.54 7.23 -5.17
CA GLY A 226 -9.77 7.67 -4.49
C GLY A 226 -9.90 7.11 -3.08
N GLY A 227 -9.40 5.89 -2.82
CA GLY A 227 -9.39 5.29 -1.48
C GLY A 227 -8.43 6.01 -0.54
N VAL A 228 -7.23 6.34 -1.04
CA VAL A 228 -6.22 7.16 -0.32
C VAL A 228 -6.77 8.54 0.01
N ALA A 229 -7.37 9.22 -0.97
CA ALA A 229 -7.76 10.63 -0.85
C ALA A 229 -8.97 10.88 0.05
N VAL A 230 -9.74 9.85 0.39
CA VAL A 230 -10.82 9.99 1.38
C VAL A 230 -10.43 9.44 2.75
N GLY A 231 -9.26 8.83 2.95
CA GLY A 231 -8.89 8.20 4.22
C GLY A 231 -9.14 9.06 5.46
N THR A 232 -8.73 10.33 5.46
CA THR A 232 -8.99 11.26 6.58
C THR A 232 -10.48 11.65 6.71
N ALA A 233 -11.15 11.91 5.59
CA ALA A 233 -12.49 12.50 5.57
C ALA A 233 -13.62 11.48 5.47
N ALA A 234 -13.33 10.19 5.25
CA ALA A 234 -14.31 9.15 4.99
C ALA A 234 -15.27 9.00 6.16
N GLU A 235 -14.76 9.04 7.39
CA GLU A 235 -15.58 9.00 8.61
C GLU A 235 -16.27 10.33 8.93
N MET A 236 -15.92 11.43 8.26
CA MET A 236 -16.58 12.72 8.41
C MET A 236 -17.80 12.83 7.48
N MET A 237 -18.66 13.82 7.69
CA MET A 237 -19.79 14.10 6.80
C MET A 237 -19.36 14.83 5.52
N LEU A 238 -18.60 14.14 4.69
CA LEU A 238 -18.27 14.56 3.31
C LEU A 238 -19.51 14.54 2.39
N MET A 239 -20.56 13.82 2.81
CA MET A 239 -21.69 13.33 2.00
C MET A 239 -21.22 12.46 0.80
N PRO A 240 -22.03 11.49 0.34
CA PRO A 240 -21.60 10.60 -0.75
C PRO A 240 -21.21 11.35 -2.04
N TYR A 241 -21.88 12.45 -2.37
CA TYR A 241 -21.50 13.24 -3.56
C TYR A 241 -20.11 13.88 -3.41
N GLY A 242 -19.72 14.32 -2.21
CA GLY A 242 -18.39 14.85 -1.96
C GLY A 242 -17.32 13.77 -2.16
N SER A 243 -17.61 12.53 -1.74
CA SER A 243 -16.71 11.40 -1.98
C SER A 243 -16.53 11.09 -3.47
N LEU A 244 -17.61 11.18 -4.27
CA LEU A 244 -17.53 11.02 -5.73
C LEU A 244 -16.66 12.11 -6.37
N ILE A 245 -16.78 13.36 -5.92
CA ILE A 245 -15.95 14.48 -6.42
C ILE A 245 -14.47 14.25 -6.11
N VAL A 246 -14.14 13.85 -4.88
CA VAL A 246 -12.75 13.56 -4.48
C VAL A 246 -12.17 12.43 -5.33
N GLY A 247 -12.89 11.32 -5.47
CA GLY A 247 -12.49 10.19 -6.30
C GLY A 247 -12.30 10.57 -7.77
N PHE A 248 -13.25 11.34 -8.33
CA PHE A 248 -13.20 11.85 -9.69
C PHE A 248 -11.90 12.66 -9.95
N LEU A 249 -11.58 13.59 -9.06
CA LEU A 249 -10.38 14.43 -9.22
C LEU A 249 -9.09 13.62 -9.03
N CYS A 250 -9.06 12.70 -8.07
CA CYS A 250 -7.85 11.92 -7.77
C CYS A 250 -7.52 10.91 -8.86
N GLY A 251 -8.51 10.33 -9.55
CA GLY A 251 -8.25 9.47 -10.70
C GLY A 251 -7.58 10.22 -11.86
N ILE A 252 -8.00 11.47 -12.11
CA ILE A 252 -7.36 12.36 -13.09
C ILE A 252 -5.94 12.71 -12.64
N PHE A 253 -5.76 13.22 -11.42
CA PHE A 253 -4.46 13.68 -10.94
C PHE A 253 -3.43 12.56 -10.82
N SER A 254 -3.83 11.39 -10.31
CA SER A 254 -2.95 10.23 -10.26
C SER A 254 -2.50 9.80 -11.65
N THR A 255 -3.41 9.73 -12.62
CA THR A 255 -3.07 9.33 -14.00
C THR A 255 -2.16 10.36 -14.67
N LEU A 256 -2.42 11.66 -14.50
CA LEU A 256 -1.52 12.73 -14.95
C LEU A 256 -0.14 12.63 -14.27
N GLY A 257 -0.12 12.24 -12.99
CA GLY A 257 1.11 12.01 -12.23
C GLY A 257 1.98 10.92 -12.84
N PHE A 258 1.38 9.79 -13.21
CA PHE A 258 2.11 8.71 -13.91
C PHE A 258 2.67 9.18 -15.25
N VAL A 259 1.86 9.86 -16.08
CA VAL A 259 2.27 10.24 -17.45
C VAL A 259 3.28 11.38 -17.47
N TYR A 260 3.12 12.40 -16.61
CA TYR A 260 3.90 13.64 -16.71
C TYR A 260 4.81 13.89 -15.51
N LEU A 261 4.32 13.64 -14.30
CA LEU A 261 5.06 14.00 -13.10
C LEU A 261 6.19 13.01 -12.81
N THR A 262 5.95 11.71 -12.92
CA THR A 262 6.97 10.68 -12.65
C THR A 262 8.21 10.87 -13.54
N PRO A 263 8.08 11.02 -14.87
CA PRO A 263 9.24 11.29 -15.72
C PRO A 263 9.91 12.62 -15.42
N PHE A 264 9.15 13.65 -15.01
CA PHE A 264 9.71 14.94 -14.61
C PHE A 264 10.54 14.82 -13.33
N LEU A 265 10.01 14.14 -12.30
CA LEU A 265 10.71 13.94 -11.03
C LEU A 265 11.99 13.12 -11.21
N GLU A 266 11.96 12.08 -12.03
CA GLU A 266 13.13 11.27 -12.36
C GLU A 266 14.19 12.11 -13.08
N SER A 267 13.82 12.79 -14.17
CA SER A 267 14.76 13.52 -15.03
C SER A 267 15.29 14.82 -14.43
N ARG A 268 14.48 15.55 -13.65
CA ARG A 268 14.83 16.89 -13.15
C ARG A 268 15.19 16.91 -11.68
N LEU A 269 14.60 16.04 -10.87
CA LEU A 269 14.82 16.01 -9.42
C LEU A 269 15.58 14.76 -8.94
N GLN A 270 15.92 13.83 -9.85
CA GLN A 270 16.65 12.59 -9.54
C GLN A 270 15.88 11.67 -8.57
N ILE A 271 14.55 11.63 -8.69
CA ILE A 271 13.68 10.76 -7.87
C ILE A 271 13.22 9.59 -8.73
N GLN A 272 13.79 8.40 -8.50
CA GLN A 272 13.47 7.17 -9.21
C GLN A 272 12.39 6.39 -8.42
N ASP A 273 11.12 6.62 -8.75
CA ASP A 273 9.94 6.05 -8.06
C ASP A 273 9.34 4.89 -8.86
N THR A 274 9.72 3.66 -8.53
CA THR A 274 9.44 2.47 -9.35
C THR A 274 7.95 2.14 -9.46
N CYS A 275 7.18 2.25 -8.38
CA CYS A 275 5.73 2.04 -8.42
C CYS A 275 4.93 3.34 -8.66
N GLY A 276 5.58 4.49 -8.83
CA GLY A 276 4.90 5.78 -8.90
C GLY A 276 4.09 6.08 -7.64
N ILE A 277 4.62 5.76 -6.45
CA ILE A 277 3.93 5.93 -5.16
C ILE A 277 3.61 7.40 -4.89
N ASN A 278 4.32 8.35 -5.48
CA ASN A 278 3.95 9.75 -5.40
C ASN A 278 2.55 10.02 -6.00
N ASN A 279 2.18 9.30 -7.06
CA ASN A 279 0.95 9.53 -7.80
C ASN A 279 -0.26 8.86 -7.13
N LEU A 280 -0.05 7.70 -6.49
CA LEU A 280 -1.09 6.96 -5.78
C LEU A 280 -1.20 7.37 -4.30
N HIS A 281 -0.08 7.44 -3.58
CA HIS A 281 -0.09 7.65 -2.13
C HIS A 281 0.29 9.07 -1.73
N GLY A 282 1.32 9.66 -2.36
CA GLY A 282 1.84 10.99 -1.97
C GLY A 282 0.84 12.11 -2.20
N ILE A 283 0.57 12.43 -3.47
CA ILE A 283 -0.35 13.52 -3.85
C ILE A 283 -1.78 13.24 -3.37
N PRO A 284 -2.38 12.05 -3.60
CA PRO A 284 -3.71 11.76 -3.06
C PRO A 284 -3.75 11.78 -1.52
N GLY A 285 -2.67 11.41 -0.83
CA GLY A 285 -2.57 11.52 0.62
C GLY A 285 -2.60 12.97 1.12
N ILE A 286 -1.84 13.87 0.47
CA ILE A 286 -1.89 15.31 0.73
C ILE A 286 -3.31 15.86 0.47
N ILE A 287 -3.92 15.49 -0.66
CA ILE A 287 -5.30 15.87 -0.98
C ILE A 287 -6.23 15.39 0.14
N GLY A 288 -6.10 14.14 0.61
CA GLY A 288 -6.92 13.61 1.69
C GLY A 288 -6.77 14.36 3.01
N GLY A 289 -5.54 14.72 3.39
CA GLY A 289 -5.30 15.57 4.57
C GLY A 289 -5.96 16.96 4.44
N ILE A 290 -5.90 17.58 3.25
CA ILE A 290 -6.54 18.87 2.97
C ILE A 290 -8.07 18.74 2.98
N VAL A 291 -8.62 17.71 2.32
CA VAL A 291 -10.06 17.44 2.32
C VAL A 291 -10.53 17.20 3.75
N GLY A 292 -9.84 16.39 4.54
CA GLY A 292 -10.16 16.18 5.95
C GLY A 292 -10.11 17.46 6.78
N ALA A 293 -9.13 18.34 6.54
CA ALA A 293 -9.06 19.65 7.20
C ALA A 293 -10.26 20.54 6.85
N VAL A 294 -10.64 20.60 5.57
CA VAL A 294 -11.78 21.40 5.09
C VAL A 294 -13.10 20.83 5.60
N THR A 295 -13.29 19.50 5.57
CA THR A 295 -14.49 18.83 6.08
C THR A 295 -14.63 19.04 7.59
N ALA A 296 -13.53 18.94 8.35
CA ALA A 296 -13.53 19.24 9.77
C ALA A 296 -13.85 20.72 10.06
N ALA A 297 -13.26 21.66 9.31
CA ALA A 297 -13.51 23.09 9.46
C ALA A 297 -14.95 23.51 9.11
N SER A 298 -15.60 22.76 8.23
CA SER A 298 -16.96 23.01 7.73
C SER A 298 -18.03 22.25 8.51
N ALA A 299 -17.64 21.43 9.50
CA ALA A 299 -18.60 20.71 10.33
C ALA A 299 -19.46 21.70 11.13
N SER A 300 -20.76 21.44 11.17
CA SER A 300 -21.74 22.33 11.81
C SER A 300 -22.86 21.54 12.50
N PRO A 301 -23.54 22.16 13.49
CA PRO A 301 -24.67 21.51 14.17
C PRO A 301 -25.83 21.16 13.24
N GLU A 302 -26.04 21.89 12.15
CA GLU A 302 -27.12 21.60 11.19
C GLU A 302 -26.90 20.28 10.46
N VAL A 303 -25.64 19.90 10.24
CA VAL A 303 -25.27 18.68 9.50
C VAL A 303 -25.08 17.49 10.45
N TYR A 304 -24.43 17.71 11.59
CA TYR A 304 -24.04 16.64 12.53
C TYR A 304 -25.01 16.48 13.71
N GLY A 305 -25.86 17.47 13.98
CA GLY A 305 -26.46 17.64 15.30
C GLY A 305 -25.43 18.08 16.36
N GLU A 306 -25.89 18.69 17.44
CA GLU A 306 -25.00 19.14 18.53
C GLU A 306 -24.21 17.97 19.15
N GLU A 307 -24.90 16.90 19.52
CA GLU A 307 -24.28 15.71 20.12
C GLU A 307 -23.38 14.97 19.13
N GLY A 308 -23.81 14.86 17.86
CA GLY A 308 -23.03 14.18 16.82
C GLY A 308 -21.75 14.93 16.47
N LEU A 309 -21.75 16.27 16.53
CA LEU A 309 -20.56 17.10 16.32
C LEU A 309 -19.54 16.87 17.44
N VAL A 310 -20.00 16.89 18.70
CA VAL A 310 -19.14 16.63 19.86
C VAL A 310 -18.56 15.22 19.82
N HIS A 311 -19.37 14.22 19.48
CA HIS A 311 -18.94 12.82 19.40
C HIS A 311 -17.97 12.57 18.23
N SER A 312 -18.22 13.13 17.04
CA SER A 312 -17.39 12.88 15.85
C SER A 312 -15.97 13.45 15.99
N PHE A 313 -15.83 14.60 16.67
CA PHE A 313 -14.55 15.30 16.79
C PHE A 313 -13.98 15.28 18.22
N ASP A 314 -14.61 14.55 19.14
CA ASP A 314 -14.27 14.50 20.57
C ASP A 314 -14.13 15.89 21.21
N PHE A 315 -15.10 16.80 21.00
CA PHE A 315 -15.10 18.16 21.60
C PHE A 315 -15.51 18.12 23.09
N GLN A 316 -14.77 17.33 23.85
CA GLN A 316 -14.92 17.12 25.28
C GLN A 316 -13.55 17.09 25.96
N GLY A 317 -13.52 17.17 27.29
CA GLY A 317 -12.27 17.16 28.06
C GLY A 317 -11.28 18.24 27.60
N SER A 318 -10.09 17.84 27.16
CA SER A 318 -9.04 18.75 26.68
C SER A 318 -9.42 19.56 25.43
N LYS A 319 -10.45 19.12 24.69
CA LYS A 319 -10.97 19.80 23.49
C LYS A 319 -12.31 20.50 23.73
N ALA A 320 -12.76 20.66 24.98
CA ALA A 320 -14.06 21.28 25.28
C ALA A 320 -14.23 22.70 24.70
N ASN A 321 -13.14 23.46 24.55
CA ASN A 321 -13.14 24.81 23.99
C ASN A 321 -12.80 24.85 22.49
N TRP A 322 -12.66 23.69 21.83
CA TRP A 322 -12.32 23.65 20.41
C TRP A 322 -13.55 23.94 19.56
N THR A 323 -13.28 24.44 18.35
CA THR A 323 -14.29 24.66 17.31
C THR A 323 -13.96 23.82 16.09
N PRO A 324 -14.92 23.57 15.18
CA PRO A 324 -14.67 22.95 13.88
C PRO A 324 -13.49 23.58 13.14
N ARG A 325 -13.41 24.92 13.12
CA ARG A 325 -12.29 25.68 12.53
C ARG A 325 -10.95 25.39 13.20
N THR A 326 -10.95 25.18 14.53
CA THR A 326 -9.73 24.80 15.26
C THR A 326 -9.31 23.40 14.88
N GLN A 327 -10.24 22.44 14.82
CA GLN A 327 -9.96 21.09 14.35
C GLN A 327 -9.34 21.12 12.95
N GLY A 328 -9.92 21.85 12.01
CA GLY A 328 -9.39 21.97 10.65
C GLY A 328 -7.95 22.51 10.60
N LYS A 329 -7.59 23.48 11.45
CA LYS A 329 -6.19 23.97 11.55
C LYS A 329 -5.25 22.87 12.05
N PHE A 330 -5.66 22.11 13.05
CA PHE A 330 -4.84 21.02 13.60
C PHE A 330 -4.69 19.85 12.63
N GLN A 331 -5.68 19.58 11.76
CA GLN A 331 -5.51 18.64 10.64
C GLN A 331 -4.36 19.08 9.71
N ILE A 332 -4.28 20.38 9.36
CA ILE A 332 -3.18 20.92 8.55
C ILE A 332 -1.84 20.84 9.30
N TYR A 333 -1.81 21.12 10.60
CA TYR A 333 -0.59 20.94 11.41
C TYR A 333 -0.13 19.48 11.41
N GLY A 334 -1.06 18.52 11.51
CA GLY A 334 -0.77 17.09 11.39
C GLY A 334 -0.15 16.72 10.04
N LEU A 335 -0.68 17.25 8.94
CA LEU A 335 -0.14 17.06 7.59
C LEU A 335 1.30 17.60 7.47
N LEU A 336 1.54 18.81 7.97
CA LEU A 336 2.87 19.44 7.94
C LEU A 336 3.89 18.69 8.80
N VAL A 337 3.49 18.26 10.00
CA VAL A 337 4.33 17.42 10.88
C VAL A 337 4.67 16.10 10.20
N THR A 338 3.68 15.46 9.58
CA THR A 338 3.87 14.21 8.83
C THR A 338 4.91 14.35 7.73
N LEU A 339 4.81 15.41 6.92
CA LEU A 339 5.79 15.69 5.87
C LEU A 339 7.19 15.94 6.47
N GLY A 340 7.27 16.73 7.54
CA GLY A 340 8.54 16.98 8.25
C GLY A 340 9.20 15.69 8.76
N MET A 341 8.42 14.82 9.41
CA MET A 341 8.87 13.53 9.92
C MET A 341 9.30 12.58 8.79
N ALA A 342 8.52 12.51 7.71
CA ALA A 342 8.81 11.67 6.56
C ALA A 342 10.11 12.08 5.86
N LEU A 343 10.32 13.38 5.62
CA LEU A 343 11.53 13.91 4.99
C LEU A 343 12.76 13.72 5.90
N MET A 344 12.69 14.11 7.17
CA MET A 344 13.83 14.00 8.09
C MET A 344 14.20 12.53 8.35
N GLY A 345 13.20 11.68 8.59
CA GLY A 345 13.38 10.25 8.75
C GLY A 345 13.93 9.59 7.50
N GLY A 346 13.38 9.92 6.33
CA GLY A 346 13.84 9.39 5.05
C GLY A 346 15.27 9.78 4.70
N ILE A 347 15.72 10.99 5.07
CA ILE A 347 17.12 11.40 4.92
C ILE A 347 18.02 10.52 5.79
N ILE A 348 17.72 10.38 7.08
CA ILE A 348 18.53 9.62 8.03
C ILE A 348 18.61 8.15 7.58
N VAL A 349 17.47 7.53 7.31
CA VAL A 349 17.42 6.12 6.89
C VAL A 349 18.05 5.94 5.52
N GLY A 350 17.79 6.83 4.56
CA GLY A 350 18.43 6.79 3.24
C GLY A 350 19.97 6.83 3.33
N LEU A 351 20.53 7.65 4.22
CA LEU A 351 21.98 7.70 4.45
C LEU A 351 22.53 6.40 5.04
N ILE A 352 21.81 5.78 5.98
CA ILE A 352 22.16 4.46 6.53
C ILE A 352 22.15 3.41 5.42
N LEU A 353 21.08 3.37 4.62
CA LEU A 353 20.90 2.39 3.56
C LEU A 353 21.87 2.59 2.39
N ARG A 354 22.44 3.78 2.22
CA ARG A 354 23.43 4.06 1.17
C ARG A 354 24.78 3.38 1.41
N LEU A 355 25.06 2.94 2.63
CA LEU A 355 26.34 2.31 2.96
C LEU A 355 26.55 1.01 2.15
N PRO A 356 27.78 0.69 1.72
CA PRO A 356 28.04 -0.32 0.69
C PRO A 356 28.08 -1.78 1.18
N PHE A 357 27.60 -2.08 2.39
CA PHE A 357 27.75 -3.40 3.01
C PHE A 357 26.45 -4.20 3.13
N TRP A 358 25.33 -3.66 2.64
CA TRP A 358 24.02 -4.32 2.71
C TRP A 358 23.76 -5.33 1.59
N GLY A 359 24.68 -5.45 0.63
CA GLY A 359 24.56 -6.38 -0.49
C GLY A 359 23.53 -5.95 -1.54
N GLN A 360 23.32 -4.64 -1.67
CA GLN A 360 22.54 -4.02 -2.75
C GLN A 360 23.10 -4.40 -4.14
N PRO A 361 22.24 -4.48 -5.18
CA PRO A 361 22.70 -4.78 -6.53
C PRO A 361 23.48 -3.59 -7.13
N SER A 362 24.29 -3.86 -8.15
CA SER A 362 24.81 -2.82 -9.04
C SER A 362 23.68 -2.22 -9.90
N ASP A 363 23.92 -1.06 -10.49
CA ASP A 363 22.92 -0.35 -11.31
C ASP A 363 22.45 -1.17 -12.53
N GLU A 364 23.28 -2.06 -13.06
CA GLU A 364 22.98 -2.98 -14.18
C GLU A 364 22.28 -4.28 -13.76
N ASN A 365 22.16 -4.57 -12.45
CA ASN A 365 21.52 -5.77 -11.93
C ASN A 365 20.29 -5.44 -11.07
N CYS A 366 19.67 -4.28 -11.28
CA CYS A 366 18.40 -3.94 -10.64
C CYS A 366 17.24 -4.68 -11.34
N PHE A 367 16.13 -4.84 -10.61
CA PHE A 367 14.90 -5.50 -11.09
C PHE A 367 15.09 -6.96 -11.54
N GLU A 368 16.06 -7.66 -10.93
CA GLU A 368 16.40 -9.05 -11.27
C GLU A 368 16.38 -9.95 -10.02
N ASP A 369 15.50 -10.95 -10.03
CA ASP A 369 15.34 -11.88 -8.92
C ASP A 369 16.56 -12.80 -8.76
N ALA A 370 17.26 -13.14 -9.85
CA ALA A 370 18.43 -14.04 -9.83
C ALA A 370 19.58 -13.53 -8.96
N VAL A 371 19.57 -12.25 -8.58
CA VAL A 371 20.54 -11.68 -7.63
C VAL A 371 20.37 -12.28 -6.23
N TYR A 372 19.14 -12.62 -5.82
CA TYR A 372 18.82 -13.05 -4.46
C TYR A 372 18.11 -14.40 -4.35
N TRP A 373 17.57 -14.92 -5.46
CA TRP A 373 16.78 -16.14 -5.50
C TRP A 373 17.44 -17.24 -6.33
N GLU A 374 17.18 -18.49 -5.95
CA GLU A 374 17.44 -19.65 -6.81
C GLU A 374 16.35 -19.70 -7.90
N ILE A 375 16.75 -19.59 -9.17
CA ILE A 375 15.81 -19.56 -10.30
C ILE A 375 15.35 -20.98 -10.68
N PRO A 376 14.05 -21.21 -10.95
CA PRO A 376 13.56 -22.51 -11.38
C PRO A 376 14.31 -23.06 -12.61
N LYS A 377 14.86 -24.27 -12.48
CA LYS A 377 15.76 -24.91 -13.46
C LYS A 377 15.17 -25.04 -14.88
N GLY A 378 13.84 -25.08 -15.02
CA GLY A 378 13.14 -25.20 -16.31
C GLY A 378 13.17 -23.93 -17.18
N ASN A 379 13.56 -22.78 -16.63
CA ASN A 379 13.56 -21.49 -17.34
C ASN A 379 14.99 -21.01 -17.72
N SER A 380 16.00 -21.87 -17.55
CA SER A 380 17.40 -21.58 -17.90
C SER A 380 17.66 -21.69 -19.42
N THR A 381 16.76 -21.19 -20.26
CA THR A 381 17.02 -21.00 -21.68
C THR A 381 17.35 -19.55 -21.90
N VAL A 382 18.64 -19.27 -22.12
CA VAL A 382 19.14 -18.02 -22.70
C VAL A 382 18.17 -17.60 -23.81
N TYR A 383 17.54 -16.44 -23.65
CA TYR A 383 16.74 -15.84 -24.72
C TYR A 383 17.72 -15.48 -25.85
N ILE A 384 17.83 -16.37 -26.85
CA ILE A 384 18.49 -16.08 -28.11
C ILE A 384 17.41 -15.41 -28.98
N PRO A 385 17.56 -14.13 -29.37
CA PRO A 385 16.65 -13.52 -30.32
C PRO A 385 16.62 -14.36 -31.58
N GLU A 386 15.44 -14.79 -32.03
CA GLU A 386 15.30 -15.46 -33.32
C GLU A 386 15.78 -14.49 -34.41
N ASP A 387 16.89 -14.85 -35.07
CA ASP A 387 17.33 -14.22 -36.29
C ASP A 387 16.29 -14.52 -37.38
N PRO A 388 15.59 -13.49 -37.94
CA PRO A 388 14.54 -13.69 -38.93
C PRO A 388 15.06 -14.26 -40.27
N THR A 389 16.36 -14.53 -40.41
CA THR A 389 16.94 -15.12 -41.62
C THR A 389 17.07 -16.65 -41.60
N PHE A 390 16.75 -17.32 -40.49
CA PHE A 390 16.87 -18.78 -40.40
C PHE A 390 15.56 -19.50 -40.78
N LYS A 391 15.49 -20.08 -41.99
CA LYS A 391 14.43 -21.03 -42.37
C LYS A 391 14.68 -22.38 -41.68
N PRO A 392 13.69 -23.00 -41.01
CA PRO A 392 13.86 -24.35 -40.49
C PRO A 392 13.93 -25.36 -41.65
N SER A 393 14.94 -26.23 -41.61
CA SER A 393 15.01 -27.40 -42.48
C SER A 393 13.86 -28.37 -42.15
N ALA A 394 13.14 -28.83 -43.18
CA ALA A 394 12.03 -29.76 -43.05
C ALA A 394 12.44 -31.05 -42.33
N SER A 395 11.91 -31.27 -41.12
CA SER A 395 12.01 -32.54 -40.42
C SER A 395 10.95 -33.51 -40.93
N SER A 396 11.41 -34.65 -41.43
CA SER A 396 10.61 -35.80 -41.86
C SER A 396 9.69 -36.32 -40.75
N VAL A 397 8.38 -36.36 -41.04
CA VAL A 397 7.36 -37.02 -40.21
C VAL A 397 7.43 -38.55 -40.43
N PRO A 398 7.54 -39.39 -39.39
CA PRO A 398 7.31 -40.82 -39.55
C PRO A 398 5.80 -41.11 -39.58
N SER A 399 5.37 -41.83 -40.61
CA SER A 399 4.01 -42.33 -40.81
C SER A 399 3.60 -43.33 -39.72
N VAL A 400 2.49 -43.06 -39.03
CA VAL A 400 1.81 -44.06 -38.18
C VAL A 400 0.71 -44.73 -39.02
N SER A 401 0.84 -46.04 -39.22
CA SER A 401 -0.11 -46.89 -39.94
C SER A 401 -1.37 -47.15 -39.12
N MET A 402 -2.54 -46.90 -39.71
CA MET A 402 -3.85 -47.31 -39.19
C MET A 402 -4.06 -48.81 -39.38
N THR A 403 -4.48 -49.51 -38.32
CA THR A 403 -5.11 -50.84 -38.41
C THR A 403 -6.43 -50.88 -37.64
N SER A 404 -7.51 -50.82 -38.42
CA SER A 404 -8.80 -51.56 -38.35
C SER A 404 -9.72 -51.54 -37.10
N PRO A 405 -11.05 -51.71 -37.31
CA PRO A 405 -12.11 -51.17 -36.44
C PRO A 405 -12.72 -52.17 -35.44
N LEU A 406 -13.26 -51.63 -34.34
CA LEU A 406 -14.07 -52.34 -33.33
C LEU A 406 -15.49 -52.66 -33.86
N PRO A 407 -16.08 -53.83 -33.53
CA PRO A 407 -17.43 -54.19 -33.97
C PRO A 407 -18.54 -53.71 -33.03
N MET A 408 -19.72 -53.47 -33.62
CA MET A 408 -20.96 -53.00 -32.98
C MET A 408 -21.67 -54.06 -32.11
N ALA A 409 -22.14 -53.58 -30.95
CA ALA A 409 -23.39 -53.83 -30.21
C ALA A 409 -24.06 -55.23 -30.18
N SER A 410 -24.33 -55.71 -28.95
CA SER A 410 -25.46 -56.61 -28.63
C SER A 410 -26.18 -56.22 -27.32
N SER A 411 -27.39 -55.69 -27.48
CA SER A 411 -28.64 -55.86 -26.71
C SER A 411 -28.69 -56.54 -25.30
N VAL A 412 -29.28 -55.79 -24.33
CA VAL A 412 -30.42 -56.14 -23.41
C VAL A 412 -30.09 -56.90 -22.08
N PRO A 413 -30.87 -56.81 -20.96
CA PRO A 413 -31.99 -55.92 -20.52
C PRO A 413 -31.80 -55.22 -19.13
N LEU A 414 -32.75 -54.32 -18.83
CA LEU A 414 -33.12 -53.76 -17.52
C LEU A 414 -33.97 -54.73 -16.65
N VAL A 415 -34.13 -54.36 -15.36
CA VAL A 415 -35.18 -54.72 -14.35
C VAL A 415 -34.69 -55.68 -13.24
N PRO A 416 -35.13 -55.56 -11.96
CA PRO A 416 -36.24 -54.73 -11.42
C PRO A 416 -35.85 -53.46 -10.67
#